data_AF-C4XQH1-F1
#
_entry.id   AF-C4XQH1-F1
#
_cell.length_a   1.000
_cell.length_b   1.000
_cell.length_c   1.000
_cell.angle_alpha   90.00
_cell.angle_beta   90.00
_cell.angle_gamma   90.00
#
_symmetry.space_group_name_H-M   'P 1'
#
loop_
_entity.id
_entity.type
_entity.pdbx_description
1 polymer ?
#
loop_
_entity_poly.entity_id
_entity_poly.type
_entity_poly.pdbx_seq_one_letter_code
_entity_poly.pdbx_strand_id
1 'polypeptide(L)'
;MLTRKLYQDGYDSRGQYEGRLKESRDGETVKIYDSKGYCQGRIKDDKIYDSKGHYEGRVKESRDGGEYKICDSKGKYQGRAKKY
;
A
#
# COMPACT_ATOMS: atom_id res chain seq x y z
N MET A 1 25.54 5.91 -5.32
CA MET A 1 24.55 4.91 -4.87
C MET A 1 23.20 5.59 -4.77
N LEU A 2 22.33 5.43 -5.77
CA LEU A 2 20.96 5.96 -5.72
C LEU A 2 20.13 5.08 -4.78
N THR A 3 19.83 5.59 -3.59
CA THR A 3 18.78 5.02 -2.74
C THR A 3 17.46 5.23 -3.48
N ARG A 4 17.04 4.25 -4.30
CA ARG A 4 15.66 4.20 -4.79
C ARG A 4 14.78 4.05 -3.57
N LYS A 5 14.34 5.18 -3.05
CA LYS A 5 13.13 5.27 -2.25
C LYS A 5 12.00 4.82 -3.16
N LEU A 6 11.70 3.52 -3.17
CA LEU A 6 10.58 2.91 -3.88
C LEU A 6 9.28 3.37 -3.19
N TYR A 7 8.89 4.62 -3.46
CA TYR A 7 7.58 5.11 -3.08
C TYR A 7 6.59 4.68 -4.15
N GLN A 8 5.59 3.94 -3.74
CA GLN A 8 4.48 3.54 -4.58
C GLN A 8 3.31 4.48 -4.32
N ASP A 9 2.77 5.12 -5.36
CA ASP A 9 1.62 6.01 -5.20
C ASP A 9 0.34 5.19 -5.02
N GLY A 10 -0.40 5.49 -3.96
CA GLY A 10 -1.69 4.89 -3.65
C GLY A 10 -2.84 5.74 -4.19
N TYR A 11 -3.84 5.06 -4.75
CA TYR A 11 -5.05 5.65 -5.31
C TYR A 11 -6.28 4.94 -4.78
N ASP A 12 -7.35 5.70 -4.57
CA ASP A 12 -8.65 5.16 -4.19
C ASP A 12 -9.31 4.38 -5.35
N SER A 13 -10.48 3.81 -5.07
CA SER A 13 -11.26 3.05 -6.07
C SER A 13 -11.70 3.86 -7.29
N ARG A 14 -11.69 5.20 -7.20
CA ARG A 14 -12.01 6.14 -8.29
C ARG A 14 -10.75 6.61 -9.03
N GLY A 15 -9.57 6.16 -8.63
CA GLY A 15 -8.29 6.56 -9.21
C GLY A 15 -7.77 7.91 -8.71
N GLN A 16 -8.31 8.44 -7.60
CA GLN A 16 -7.82 9.67 -6.97
C GLN A 16 -6.63 9.34 -6.08
N TYR A 17 -5.60 10.18 -6.11
CA TYR A 17 -4.42 10.00 -5.26
C TYR A 17 -4.81 10.14 -3.78
N GLU A 18 -4.45 9.15 -2.97
CA GLU A 18 -4.78 9.10 -1.55
C GLU A 18 -3.53 9.13 -0.67
N GLY A 19 -2.36 8.77 -1.21
CA GLY A 19 -1.12 8.80 -0.45
C GLY A 19 -0.02 7.95 -1.03
N ARG A 20 0.91 7.53 -0.17
CA ARG A 20 2.12 6.81 -0.58
C ARG A 20 2.38 5.59 0.26
N LEU A 21 2.86 4.55 -0.39
CA LEU A 21 3.38 3.36 0.23
C LEU A 21 4.90 3.41 0.20
N LYS A 22 5.55 3.02 1.30
CA LYS A 22 7.01 3.07 1.44
C LYS A 22 7.52 1.80 2.09
N GLU A 23 8.41 1.11 1.39
CA GLU A 23 9.09 -0.06 1.92
C GLU A 23 9.96 0.30 3.15
N SER A 24 9.96 -0.57 4.16
CA SER A 24 10.85 -0.48 5.30
C SER A 24 12.27 -0.87 4.91
N ARG A 25 13.25 -0.45 5.74
CA ARG A 25 14.68 -0.64 5.42
C ARG A 25 15.10 -2.11 5.39
N ASP A 26 14.42 -2.95 6.16
CA ASP A 26 14.60 -4.39 6.24
C ASP A 26 13.82 -5.16 5.16
N GLY A 27 12.97 -4.48 4.38
CA GLY A 27 12.13 -5.11 3.34
C GLY A 27 10.96 -5.94 3.89
N GLU A 28 10.75 -5.99 5.20
CA GLU A 28 9.69 -6.84 5.78
C GLU A 28 8.30 -6.23 5.70
N THR A 29 8.20 -4.90 5.60
CA THR A 29 6.93 -4.18 5.66
C THR A 29 6.87 -3.02 4.69
N VAL A 30 5.65 -2.60 4.36
CA VAL A 30 5.41 -1.36 3.60
C VAL A 30 4.54 -0.45 4.43
N LYS A 31 5.03 0.73 4.80
CA LYS A 31 4.25 1.75 5.52
C LYS A 31 3.29 2.45 4.57
N ILE A 32 2.07 2.68 5.04
CA ILE A 32 1.02 3.38 4.30
C ILE A 32 0.92 4.78 4.89
N TYR A 33 1.07 5.78 4.04
CA TYR A 33 0.94 7.19 4.38
C TYR A 33 -0.21 7.80 3.60
N ASP A 34 -0.97 8.68 4.23
CA ASP A 34 -1.95 9.50 3.52
C ASP A 34 -1.28 10.60 2.68
N SER A 35 -2.09 11.36 1.95
CA SER A 35 -1.67 12.47 1.09
C SER A 35 -0.97 13.60 1.85
N LYS A 36 -1.18 13.72 3.16
CA LYS A 36 -0.53 14.70 4.05
C LYS A 36 0.76 14.16 4.67
N GLY A 37 1.05 12.87 4.49
CA GLY A 37 2.24 12.21 5.01
C GLY A 37 2.07 11.58 6.41
N TYR A 38 0.85 11.46 6.93
CA TYR A 38 0.61 10.74 8.18
C TYR A 38 0.54 9.23 7.95
N CYS A 39 1.21 8.47 8.82
CA CYS A 39 1.21 7.02 8.75
C CYS A 39 -0.16 6.47 9.17
N GLN A 40 -0.85 5.81 8.24
CA GLN A 40 -2.16 5.21 8.47
C GLN A 40 -2.04 3.74 8.91
N GLY A 41 -0.97 3.07 8.49
CA GLY A 41 -0.79 1.65 8.80
C GLY A 41 0.40 1.03 8.08
N ARG A 42 0.36 -0.30 7.92
CA ARG A 42 1.40 -1.07 7.25
C ARG A 42 0.86 -2.28 6.51
N ILE A 43 1.65 -2.74 5.55
CA ILE A 43 1.49 -4.02 4.86
C ILE A 43 2.58 -4.97 5.36
N LYS A 44 2.21 -6.22 5.63
CA LYS A 44 3.14 -7.32 5.91
C LYS A 44 2.59 -8.61 5.29
N ASP A 45 3.41 -9.31 4.50
CA ASP A 45 3.06 -10.58 3.82
C ASP A 45 1.72 -10.51 3.03
N ASP A 46 1.44 -9.39 2.37
CA ASP A 46 0.17 -9.06 1.67
C ASP A 46 -1.02 -8.63 2.53
N LYS A 47 -0.89 -8.57 3.85
CA LYS A 47 -1.96 -8.13 4.76
C LYS A 47 -1.80 -6.68 5.15
N ILE A 48 -2.90 -5.93 5.13
CA ILE A 48 -2.97 -4.53 5.55
C ILE A 48 -3.42 -4.48 6.99
N TYR A 49 -2.70 -3.68 7.78
CA TYR A 49 -3.02 -3.40 9.17
C TYR A 49 -3.08 -1.89 9.41
N ASP A 50 -4.02 -1.46 10.25
CA ASP A 50 -4.08 -0.08 10.73
C ASP A 50 -2.87 0.27 11.63
N SER A 51 -2.79 1.53 12.04
CA SER A 51 -1.74 2.03 12.94
C SER A 51 -1.70 1.33 14.32
N LYS A 52 -2.81 0.70 14.75
CA LYS A 52 -2.94 -0.05 16.00
C LYS A 52 -2.64 -1.54 15.82
N GLY A 53 -2.50 -2.03 14.59
CA GLY A 53 -2.24 -3.42 14.26
C GLY A 53 -3.49 -4.26 13.97
N HIS A 54 -4.68 -3.66 13.83
CA HIS A 54 -5.87 -4.39 13.41
C HIS A 54 -5.85 -4.68 11.92
N TYR A 55 -6.30 -5.87 11.55
CA TYR A 55 -6.38 -6.29 10.16
C TYR A 55 -7.50 -5.56 9.41
N GLU A 56 -7.18 -4.92 8.30
CA GLU A 56 -8.15 -4.16 7.49
C GLU A 56 -8.39 -4.75 6.10
N GLY A 57 -7.44 -5.53 5.57
CA GLY A 57 -7.55 -6.00 4.20
C GLY A 57 -6.28 -6.64 3.64
N ARG A 58 -6.18 -6.73 2.32
CA ARG A 58 -5.02 -7.31 1.64
C ARG A 58 -4.62 -6.50 0.41
N VAL A 59 -3.36 -6.67 0.02
CA VAL A 59 -2.90 -6.34 -1.31
C VAL A 59 -2.78 -7.59 -2.17
N LYS A 60 -2.97 -7.45 -3.48
CA LYS A 60 -2.73 -8.49 -4.46
C LYS A 60 -2.07 -7.89 -5.68
N GLU A 61 -1.00 -8.50 -6.15
CA GLU A 61 -0.39 -8.07 -7.40
C GLU A 61 -1.34 -8.28 -8.58
N SER A 62 -1.39 -7.29 -9.46
CA SER A 62 -2.10 -7.36 -10.73
C SER A 62 -1.44 -8.38 -11.68
N ARG A 63 -2.20 -8.89 -12.66
CA ARG A 63 -1.69 -9.91 -13.58
C ARG A 63 -0.51 -9.42 -14.42
N ASP A 64 -0.49 -8.13 -14.73
CA ASP A 64 0.54 -7.43 -15.50
C ASP A 64 1.73 -6.96 -14.63
N GLY A 65 1.64 -7.11 -13.30
CA GLY A 65 2.72 -6.77 -12.37
C GLY A 65 2.99 -5.27 -12.20
N GLY A 66 2.21 -4.40 -12.85
CA GLY A 66 2.39 -2.94 -12.81
C GLY A 66 1.78 -2.26 -11.58
N GLU A 67 0.86 -2.94 -10.89
CA GLU A 67 0.16 -2.39 -9.73
C GLU A 67 -0.20 -3.47 -8.69
N TYR A 68 -0.39 -3.04 -7.46
CA TYR A 68 -1.06 -3.81 -6.41
C TYR A 68 -2.50 -3.35 -6.26
N LYS A 69 -3.44 -4.29 -6.21
CA LYS A 69 -4.83 -4.05 -5.86
C LYS A 69 -5.00 -4.10 -4.35
N ILE A 70 -5.62 -3.08 -3.79
CA ILE A 70 -5.96 -2.98 -2.38
C ILE A 70 -7.42 -3.41 -2.23
N CYS A 71 -7.65 -4.39 -1.38
CA CYS A 71 -8.97 -4.90 -1.04
C CYS A 71 -9.20 -4.84 0.47
N ASP A 72 -10.44 -4.63 0.90
CA ASP A 72 -10.82 -4.75 2.31
C ASP A 72 -10.81 -6.21 2.79
N SER A 73 -11.10 -6.41 4.07
CA SER A 73 -11.13 -7.72 4.74
C SER A 73 -12.15 -8.70 4.14
N LYS A 74 -13.17 -8.21 3.42
CA LYS A 74 -14.17 -9.02 2.70
C LYS A 74 -13.75 -9.29 1.25
N GLY A 75 -12.60 -8.76 0.82
CA GLY A 75 -12.08 -8.90 -0.54
C GLY A 75 -12.64 -7.89 -1.54
N LYS A 76 -13.42 -6.91 -1.11
CA LYS A 76 -13.93 -5.86 -2.00
C LYS A 76 -12.81 -4.87 -2.33
N TYR A 77 -12.70 -4.52 -3.61
CA TYR A 77 -11.72 -3.56 -4.10
C TYR A 77 -11.92 -2.18 -3.48
N GLN A 78 -10.84 -1.59 -2.97
CA GLN A 78 -10.81 -0.26 -2.36
C GLN A 78 -9.89 0.71 -3.09
N GLY A 79 -8.92 0.22 -3.86
CA GLY A 79 -7.98 1.07 -4.57
C GLY A 79 -6.78 0.30 -5.11
N ARG A 80 -5.74 1.03 -5.51
CA ARG A 80 -4.51 0.45 -6.06
C ARG A 80 -3.26 1.21 -5.66
N ALA A 81 -2.12 0.55 -5.69
CA ALA A 81 -0.81 1.18 -5.58
C ALA A 81 0.03 0.87 -6.82
N LYS A 82 0.69 1.89 -7.40
CA LYS A 82 1.59 1.69 -8.54
C LYS A 82 2.91 1.07 -8.11
N LYS A 83 3.37 0.06 -8.83
CA LYS A 83 4.72 -0.51 -8.69
C LYS A 83 5.67 0.23 -9.64
N TYR A 84 6.78 0.74 -9.13
CA TYR A 84 7.80 1.49 -9.90
C TYR A 84 9.13 0.75 -9.93
#